data_AF-A0A841KRE9-F1
#
_entry.id   AF-A0A841KRE9-F1
#
_cell.length_a   1.000
_cell.length_b   1.000
_cell.length_c   1.000
_cell.angle_alpha   90.00
_cell.angle_beta   90.00
_cell.angle_gamma   90.00
#
_symmetry.space_group_name_H-M   'P 1'
#
loop_
_entity.id
_entity.type
_entity.pdbx_description
1 polymer ?
#
loop_
_entity_poly.entity_id
_entity_poly.type
_entity_poly.pdbx_seq_one_letter_code
_entity_poly.pdbx_strand_id
1 'polypeptide(L)'
;MFRQLPRIPRNCPPAFLGRYTVQSGDTFFTIAQMFRVRIEGLSVNNPHIQDPNLLFPGDVLCVPGLIPYPCSIILKPQVRVPFGTSGVAYVNFAPRGGQAISFMATLPSPATFGNFDMYTGEILIPAIGGYGNQLFPTPEDPPTWSSRVELPTVVTITPNSRAVIRPSNSFTGISGPIILEAVIRSSSCQPQQ
;
A
#
# COMPACT_ATOMS: atom_id res chain seq x y z
N MET A 1 -30.21 12.45 -32.06
CA MET A 1 -29.15 12.19 -31.05
C MET A 1 -28.87 10.70 -31.03
N PHE A 2 -27.69 10.27 -31.47
CA PHE A 2 -27.26 8.90 -31.26
C PHE A 2 -26.96 8.74 -29.76
N ARG A 3 -27.83 8.02 -29.06
CA ARG A 3 -27.60 7.67 -27.65
C ARG A 3 -26.51 6.60 -27.67
N GLN A 4 -25.26 7.00 -27.41
CA GLN A 4 -24.21 6.01 -27.21
C GLN A 4 -24.61 5.12 -26.03
N LEU A 5 -24.46 3.81 -26.22
CA LEU A 5 -24.74 2.85 -25.16
C LEU A 5 -23.67 2.99 -24.07
N PRO A 6 -24.06 2.98 -22.79
CA PRO A 6 -23.11 3.10 -21.70
C PRO A 6 -22.10 1.96 -21.73
N ARG A 7 -20.82 2.29 -21.59
CA ARG A 7 -19.73 1.31 -21.50
C ARG A 7 -19.65 0.81 -20.07
N ILE A 8 -20.03 -0.45 -19.86
CA ILE A 8 -20.08 -1.06 -18.52
C ILE A 8 -19.07 -2.22 -18.47
N PRO A 9 -18.12 -2.22 -17.52
CA PRO A 9 -17.17 -3.31 -17.36
C PRO A 9 -17.88 -4.55 -16.82
N ARG A 10 -17.55 -5.73 -17.37
CA ARG A 10 -18.11 -7.01 -16.91
C ARG A 10 -17.72 -7.26 -15.46
N ASN A 11 -16.42 -7.16 -15.17
CA ASN A 11 -15.84 -7.33 -13.84
C ASN A 11 -14.93 -6.13 -13.54
N CYS A 12 -14.82 -5.76 -12.26
CA CYS A 12 -13.80 -4.82 -11.81
C CYS A 12 -12.56 -5.59 -11.29
N PRO A 13 -11.33 -5.06 -11.48
CA PRO A 13 -10.12 -5.68 -10.95
C PRO A 13 -10.15 -5.87 -9.42
N PRO A 14 -9.34 -6.80 -8.86
CA PRO A 14 -9.09 -6.84 -7.41
C PRO A 14 -8.57 -5.48 -6.94
N ALA A 15 -8.84 -5.08 -5.69
CA ALA A 15 -8.58 -3.73 -5.15
C ALA A 15 -9.56 -2.61 -5.60
N PHE A 16 -10.85 -2.92 -5.58
CA PHE A 16 -11.92 -2.04 -6.04
C PHE A 16 -12.67 -1.32 -4.89
N LEU A 17 -12.88 0.00 -4.99
CA LEU A 17 -13.69 0.75 -4.00
C LEU A 17 -15.19 0.57 -4.24
N GLY A 18 -15.60 0.66 -5.52
CA GLY A 18 -17.00 0.78 -5.92
C GLY A 18 -17.16 1.32 -7.34
N ARG A 19 -18.34 1.06 -7.94
CA ARG A 19 -18.63 1.44 -9.33
C ARG A 19 -19.06 2.90 -9.32
N TYR A 20 -18.42 3.72 -10.15
CA TYR A 20 -18.87 5.09 -10.38
C TYR A 20 -19.57 5.19 -11.73
N THR A 21 -20.78 5.73 -11.74
CA THR A 21 -21.49 6.01 -12.99
C THR A 21 -21.24 7.46 -13.36
N VAL A 22 -20.65 7.66 -14.52
CA VAL A 22 -20.21 8.95 -15.06
C VAL A 22 -21.42 9.86 -15.26
N GLN A 23 -21.31 11.09 -14.77
CA GLN A 23 -22.32 12.13 -14.91
C GLN A 23 -21.90 13.16 -15.96
N SER A 24 -22.87 13.99 -16.38
CA SER A 24 -22.58 15.07 -17.34
C SER A 24 -21.59 16.07 -16.76
N GLY A 25 -20.50 16.33 -17.49
CA GLY A 25 -19.43 17.23 -17.06
C GLY A 25 -18.27 16.55 -16.33
N ASP A 26 -18.37 15.25 -16.05
CA ASP A 26 -17.26 14.51 -15.47
C ASP A 26 -16.09 14.34 -16.46
N THR A 27 -14.88 14.40 -15.92
CA THR A 27 -13.65 14.03 -16.61
C THR A 27 -12.91 12.97 -15.80
N PHE A 28 -11.97 12.25 -16.43
CA PHE A 28 -11.08 11.36 -15.67
C PHE A 28 -10.35 12.11 -14.57
N PHE A 29 -9.97 13.37 -14.81
CA PHE A 29 -9.29 14.21 -13.82
C PHE A 29 -10.17 14.51 -12.60
N THR A 30 -11.41 14.96 -12.81
CA THR A 30 -12.33 15.31 -11.71
C THR A 30 -12.76 14.09 -10.92
N ILE A 31 -13.02 12.96 -11.59
CA ILE A 31 -13.34 11.69 -10.93
C ILE A 31 -12.12 11.19 -10.14
N ALA A 32 -10.92 11.25 -10.73
CA ALA A 32 -9.70 10.86 -10.04
C ALA A 32 -9.47 11.71 -8.78
N GLN A 33 -9.68 13.03 -8.84
CA GLN A 33 -9.65 13.91 -7.67
C GLN A 33 -10.71 13.54 -6.62
N MET A 34 -11.96 13.33 -7.05
CA MET A 34 -13.08 12.98 -6.17
C MET A 34 -12.76 11.74 -5.32
N PHE A 35 -12.16 10.73 -5.95
CA PHE A 35 -11.81 9.47 -5.29
C PHE A 35 -10.36 9.43 -4.77
N ARG A 36 -9.64 10.55 -4.83
CA ARG A 36 -8.21 10.68 -4.47
C ARG A 36 -7.33 9.61 -5.12
N VAL A 37 -7.66 9.22 -6.35
CA VAL A 37 -6.90 8.26 -7.14
C VAL A 37 -6.05 8.95 -8.19
N ARG A 38 -4.96 8.31 -8.60
CA ARG A 38 -4.18 8.76 -9.76
C ARG A 38 -4.96 8.49 -11.04
N ILE A 39 -4.85 9.40 -12.02
CA ILE A 39 -5.53 9.27 -13.31
C ILE A 39 -5.06 8.01 -14.04
N GLU A 40 -3.76 7.71 -13.94
CA GLU A 40 -3.16 6.50 -14.51
C GLU A 40 -3.75 5.25 -13.84
N GLY A 41 -3.92 5.28 -12.52
CA GLY A 41 -4.56 4.22 -11.76
C GLY A 41 -6.01 4.01 -12.18
N LEU A 42 -6.77 5.09 -12.37
CA LEU A 42 -8.14 5.02 -12.88
C LEU A 42 -8.16 4.46 -14.32
N SER A 43 -7.26 4.89 -15.20
CA SER A 43 -7.20 4.44 -16.60
C SER A 43 -6.86 2.94 -16.72
N VAL A 44 -5.83 2.46 -16.03
CA VAL A 44 -5.39 1.05 -16.05
C VAL A 44 -6.51 0.10 -15.56
N ASN A 45 -7.33 0.56 -14.62
CA ASN A 45 -8.46 -0.23 -14.09
C ASN A 45 -9.71 -0.19 -14.99
N ASN A 46 -9.72 0.64 -16.03
CA ASN A 46 -10.85 0.85 -16.93
C ASN A 46 -10.47 0.66 -18.41
N PRO A 47 -9.92 -0.50 -18.82
CA PRO A 47 -9.46 -0.74 -20.19
C PRO A 47 -10.59 -0.72 -21.25
N HIS A 48 -11.86 -0.78 -20.83
CA HIS A 48 -13.02 -0.58 -21.70
C HIS A 48 -13.22 0.88 -22.13
N ILE A 49 -12.53 1.82 -21.46
CA ILE A 49 -12.47 3.23 -21.85
C ILE A 49 -11.14 3.48 -22.55
N GLN A 50 -11.14 3.39 -23.89
CA GLN A 50 -9.92 3.47 -24.69
C GLN A 50 -9.29 4.87 -24.69
N ASP A 51 -10.12 5.91 -24.62
CA ASP A 51 -9.67 7.31 -24.54
C ASP A 51 -10.21 7.94 -23.25
N PRO A 52 -9.34 8.18 -22.24
CA PRO A 52 -9.71 8.84 -20.98
C PRO A 52 -10.24 10.26 -21.14
N ASN A 53 -9.99 10.93 -22.28
CA ASN A 53 -10.53 12.26 -22.56
C ASN A 53 -11.98 12.22 -23.08
N LEU A 54 -12.48 11.04 -23.45
CA LEU A 54 -13.81 10.83 -23.98
C LEU A 54 -14.63 9.98 -23.02
N LEU A 55 -15.28 10.66 -22.08
CA LEU A 55 -16.25 10.08 -21.14
C LEU A 55 -17.68 10.43 -21.56
N PHE A 56 -18.60 9.47 -21.46
CA PHE A 56 -20.01 9.67 -21.75
C PHE A 56 -20.86 9.45 -20.50
N PRO A 57 -21.88 10.28 -20.26
CA PRO A 57 -22.81 10.06 -19.16
C PRO A 57 -23.44 8.66 -19.22
N GLY A 58 -23.41 7.95 -18.09
CA GLY A 58 -23.85 6.56 -17.97
C GLY A 58 -22.75 5.52 -18.12
N ASP A 59 -21.55 5.88 -18.59
CA ASP A 59 -20.40 4.99 -18.50
C ASP A 59 -20.14 4.58 -17.04
N VAL A 60 -19.70 3.34 -16.84
CA VAL A 60 -19.38 2.84 -15.51
C VAL A 60 -17.88 2.66 -15.39
N LEU A 61 -17.29 3.35 -14.42
CA LEU A 61 -15.88 3.21 -14.08
C LEU A 61 -15.72 2.31 -12.86
N CYS A 62 -14.79 1.37 -12.99
CA CYS A 62 -14.18 0.70 -11.86
C CYS A 62 -13.22 1.67 -11.17
N VAL A 63 -13.66 2.35 -10.12
CA VAL A 63 -12.78 3.22 -9.32
C VAL A 63 -11.88 2.34 -8.45
N PRO A 64 -10.55 2.38 -8.63
CA PRO A 64 -9.65 1.65 -7.77
C PRO A 64 -9.83 2.10 -6.32
N GLY A 65 -9.97 1.13 -5.42
CA GLY A 65 -9.94 1.35 -3.99
C GLY A 65 -8.52 1.62 -3.60
N LEU A 66 -8.13 2.89 -3.58
CA LEU A 66 -6.89 3.24 -2.91
C LEU A 66 -7.08 3.08 -1.41
N ILE A 67 -5.98 2.66 -0.82
CA ILE A 67 -5.61 2.91 0.57
C ILE A 67 -5.74 4.43 0.78
N PRO A 68 -6.56 4.94 1.72
CA PRO A 68 -6.67 6.38 1.92
C PRO A 68 -5.32 6.95 2.33
N TYR A 69 -4.86 8.02 1.68
CA TYR A 69 -3.57 8.64 1.97
C TYR A 69 -3.72 9.93 2.79
N PRO A 70 -2.86 10.14 3.81
CA PRO A 70 -1.89 9.18 4.31
C PRO A 70 -2.57 8.00 5.04
N CYS A 71 -1.93 6.83 5.04
CA CYS A 71 -2.43 5.64 5.76
C CYS A 71 -1.46 5.27 6.88
N SER A 72 -1.94 5.25 8.12
CA SER A 72 -1.27 4.57 9.22
C SER A 72 -1.95 3.23 9.51
N ILE A 73 -1.15 2.18 9.68
CA ILE A 73 -1.60 0.83 10.02
C ILE A 73 -0.73 0.25 11.13
N ILE A 74 -1.37 -0.30 12.16
CA ILE A 74 -0.68 -1.00 13.25
C ILE A 74 -0.25 -2.38 12.76
N LEU A 75 1.03 -2.69 12.91
CA LEU A 75 1.59 -4.00 12.65
C LEU A 75 1.35 -4.92 13.85
N LYS A 76 0.69 -6.06 13.60
CA LYS A 76 0.32 -7.02 14.63
C LYS A 76 1.37 -8.12 14.77
N PRO A 77 1.74 -8.50 16.01
CA PRO A 77 2.62 -9.64 16.24
C PRO A 77 2.08 -10.92 15.62
N GLN A 78 2.96 -11.64 14.90
CA GLN A 78 2.70 -12.95 14.32
C GLN A 78 3.39 -14.09 15.09
N VAL A 79 4.33 -13.74 15.97
CA VAL A 79 5.00 -14.66 16.89
C VAL A 79 4.93 -14.14 18.31
N ARG A 80 5.37 -14.95 19.29
CA ARG A 80 5.53 -14.48 20.67
C ARG A 80 6.62 -13.41 20.71
N VAL A 81 6.27 -12.23 21.20
CA VAL A 81 7.17 -11.08 21.32
C VAL A 81 7.18 -10.56 22.77
N PRO A 82 8.28 -9.92 23.22
CA PRO A 82 8.34 -9.31 24.55
C PRO A 82 7.29 -8.20 24.72
N PHE A 83 6.95 -7.91 25.99
CA PHE A 83 6.11 -6.77 26.33
C PHE A 83 6.71 -5.46 25.79
N GLY A 84 5.84 -4.54 25.35
CA GLY A 84 6.26 -3.28 24.72
C GLY A 84 6.57 -3.39 23.23
N THR A 85 6.59 -4.61 22.65
CA THR A 85 6.71 -4.77 21.20
C THR A 85 5.49 -4.20 20.50
N SER A 86 5.71 -3.20 19.65
CA SER A 86 4.66 -2.62 18.81
C SER A 86 5.27 -2.07 17.54
N GLY A 87 4.48 -1.96 16.48
CA GLY A 87 4.94 -1.35 15.25
C GLY A 87 3.82 -0.71 14.46
N VAL A 88 4.20 0.26 13.66
CA VAL A 88 3.33 0.96 12.73
C VAL A 88 4.01 1.01 11.36
N ALA A 89 3.19 0.88 10.32
CA ALA A 89 3.57 1.24 8.98
C ALA A 89 2.78 2.47 8.56
N TYR A 90 3.48 3.43 7.95
CA TYR A 90 2.91 4.69 7.49
C TYR A 90 3.14 4.83 5.99
N VAL A 91 2.06 4.88 5.22
CA VAL A 91 2.08 4.98 3.77
C VAL A 91 1.71 6.39 3.34
N ASN A 92 2.58 7.00 2.54
CA ASN A 92 2.41 8.35 2.01
C ASN A 92 3.00 8.50 0.59
N PHE A 93 2.96 9.71 0.06
CA PHE A 93 3.66 10.04 -1.18
C PHE A 93 5.16 10.19 -0.93
N ALA A 94 5.97 9.61 -1.80
CA ALA A 94 7.42 9.76 -1.76
C ALA A 94 7.84 11.15 -2.28
N PRO A 95 8.93 11.76 -1.78
CA PRO A 95 9.37 13.10 -2.18
C PRO A 95 9.71 13.23 -3.68
N ARG A 96 10.11 12.13 -4.33
CA ARG A 96 10.51 12.08 -5.74
C ARG A 96 9.38 11.62 -6.67
N GLY A 97 8.14 11.59 -6.17
CA GLY A 97 7.00 10.95 -6.84
C GLY A 97 6.93 9.45 -6.52
N GLY A 98 5.78 8.82 -6.80
CA GLY A 98 5.53 7.44 -6.37
C GLY A 98 4.96 7.36 -4.95
N GLN A 99 5.10 6.21 -4.30
CA GLN A 99 4.59 5.96 -2.96
C GLN A 99 5.73 5.52 -2.05
N ALA A 100 5.62 5.84 -0.76
CA ALA A 100 6.56 5.40 0.25
C ALA A 100 5.82 4.72 1.40
N ILE A 101 6.48 3.77 2.03
CA ILE A 101 6.06 3.18 3.28
C ILE A 101 7.20 3.31 4.29
N SER A 102 6.91 3.97 5.40
CA SER A 102 7.80 4.04 6.56
C SER A 102 7.41 2.98 7.57
N PHE A 103 8.39 2.26 8.09
CA PHE A 103 8.24 1.33 9.19
C PHE A 103 8.83 1.95 10.45
N MET A 104 8.13 1.79 11.57
CA MET A 104 8.63 2.12 12.90
C MET A 104 8.13 1.05 13.87
N ALA A 105 9.03 0.42 14.63
CA ALA A 105 8.65 -0.60 15.60
C ALA A 105 9.63 -0.65 16.78
N THR A 106 9.11 -0.78 17.99
CA THR A 106 9.91 -1.13 19.16
C THR A 106 10.08 -2.64 19.18
N LEU A 107 11.31 -3.12 19.02
CA LEU A 107 11.63 -4.55 18.89
C LEU A 107 12.90 -4.89 19.67
N PRO A 108 13.02 -6.10 20.23
CA PRO A 108 14.23 -6.55 20.90
C PRO A 108 15.37 -6.77 19.89
N SER A 109 16.56 -7.12 20.39
CA SER A 109 17.66 -7.57 19.54
C SER A 109 17.22 -8.69 18.58
N PRO A 110 17.57 -8.65 17.27
CA PRO A 110 17.23 -9.70 16.29
C PRO A 110 17.64 -11.10 16.72
N ALA A 111 18.71 -11.22 17.52
CA ALA A 111 19.21 -12.48 18.07
C ALA A 111 18.19 -13.22 18.96
N THR A 112 17.18 -12.50 19.48
CA THR A 112 16.05 -13.08 20.23
C THR A 112 15.29 -14.11 19.41
N PHE A 113 15.31 -13.99 18.07
CA PHE A 113 14.56 -14.84 17.16
C PHE A 113 15.41 -15.92 16.48
N GLY A 114 16.69 -16.04 16.84
CA GLY A 114 17.62 -17.00 16.25
C GLY A 114 18.94 -16.33 15.84
N ASN A 115 19.63 -16.92 14.86
CA ASN A 115 20.90 -16.39 14.37
C ASN A 115 20.68 -15.21 13.40
N PHE A 116 20.18 -14.08 13.90
CA PHE A 116 19.90 -12.86 13.13
C PHE A 116 20.57 -11.63 13.74
N ASP A 117 20.89 -10.64 12.90
CA ASP A 117 21.63 -9.44 13.28
C ASP A 117 20.97 -8.13 12.80
N MET A 118 19.92 -8.21 11.98
CA MET A 118 19.15 -7.05 11.52
C MET A 118 17.65 -7.35 11.38
N TYR A 119 16.84 -6.31 11.22
CA TYR A 119 15.47 -6.43 10.74
C TYR A 119 15.31 -5.81 9.35
N THR A 120 14.43 -6.37 8.55
CA THR A 120 13.95 -5.78 7.29
C THR A 120 12.48 -5.46 7.38
N GLY A 121 12.10 -4.33 6.78
CA GLY A 121 10.72 -3.87 6.64
C GLY A 121 10.36 -3.93 5.17
N GLU A 122 9.35 -4.72 4.84
CA GLU A 122 8.99 -5.02 3.47
C GLU A 122 7.50 -4.80 3.23
N ILE A 123 7.17 -4.22 2.08
CA ILE A 123 5.83 -4.25 1.52
C ILE A 123 5.75 -5.32 0.44
N LEU A 124 4.86 -6.30 0.64
CA LEU A 124 4.57 -7.36 -0.32
C LEU A 124 3.32 -6.95 -1.10
N ILE A 125 3.50 -6.63 -2.37
CA ILE A 125 2.42 -6.19 -3.26
C ILE A 125 1.99 -7.37 -4.14
N PRO A 126 0.70 -7.76 -4.14
CA PRO A 126 0.19 -8.86 -4.96
C PRO A 126 0.57 -8.69 -6.44
N ALA A 127 0.99 -9.79 -7.07
CA ALA A 127 1.43 -9.87 -8.47
C ALA A 127 2.69 -9.05 -8.87
N ILE A 128 3.26 -8.26 -7.97
CA ILE A 128 4.49 -7.47 -8.23
C ILE A 128 5.68 -8.05 -7.46
N GLY A 129 5.52 -8.32 -6.17
CA GLY A 129 6.60 -8.81 -5.31
C GLY A 129 6.83 -7.96 -4.07
N GLY A 130 7.99 -8.17 -3.43
CA GLY A 130 8.39 -7.50 -2.20
C GLY A 130 9.35 -6.35 -2.44
N TYR A 131 9.12 -5.22 -1.76
CA TYR A 131 10.06 -4.11 -1.69
C TYR A 131 10.38 -3.85 -0.23
N GLY A 132 11.65 -3.77 0.13
CA GLY A 132 12.02 -3.52 1.53
C GLY A 132 13.43 -3.02 1.72
N ASN A 133 13.65 -2.50 2.92
CA ASN A 133 14.94 -1.98 3.37
C ASN A 133 15.25 -2.53 4.77
N GLN A 134 16.53 -2.49 5.15
CA GLN A 134 16.96 -2.69 6.52
C GLN A 134 16.37 -1.60 7.43
N LEU A 135 16.00 -1.98 8.65
CA LEU A 135 15.65 -1.07 9.73
C LEU A 135 16.88 -0.73 10.56
N PHE A 136 16.93 0.51 11.02
CA PHE A 136 18.00 1.02 11.86
C PHE A 136 17.48 1.27 13.28
N PRO A 137 18.18 0.80 14.32
CA PRO A 137 17.77 0.98 15.70
C PRO A 137 18.18 2.37 16.21
N THR A 138 17.38 2.89 17.13
CA THR A 138 17.78 3.99 18.01
C THR A 138 18.62 3.46 19.20
N PRO A 139 19.32 4.33 19.96
CA PRO A 139 20.19 3.89 21.05
C PRO A 139 19.50 3.38 22.32
N GLU A 140 18.18 3.53 22.46
CA GLU A 140 17.43 3.10 23.66
C GLU A 140 17.29 1.57 23.76
N ASP A 141 16.90 1.09 24.95
CA ASP A 141 16.63 -0.32 25.22
C ASP A 141 15.22 -0.52 25.81
N PRO A 142 14.28 -1.18 25.10
CA PRO A 142 14.42 -1.73 23.75
C PRO A 142 14.48 -0.64 22.68
N PRO A 143 15.25 -0.83 21.60
CA PRO A 143 15.41 0.16 20.55
C PRO A 143 14.14 0.32 19.72
N THR A 144 13.96 1.53 19.16
CA THR A 144 13.00 1.77 18.08
C THR A 144 13.70 1.57 16.75
N TRP A 145 13.20 0.62 15.97
CA TRP A 145 13.68 0.28 14.65
C TRP A 145 12.87 1.04 13.60
N SER A 146 13.54 1.72 12.67
CA SER A 146 12.83 2.44 11.62
C SER A 146 13.52 2.42 10.28
N SER A 147 12.72 2.57 9.22
CA SER A 147 13.21 2.73 7.85
C SER A 147 12.11 3.31 6.96
N ARG A 148 12.48 3.75 5.76
CA ARG A 148 11.54 4.11 4.69
C ARG A 148 11.88 3.33 3.44
N VAL A 149 10.86 2.80 2.79
CA VAL A 149 10.95 2.17 1.47
C VAL A 149 10.25 3.08 0.47
N GLU A 150 10.99 3.57 -0.51
CA GLU A 150 10.42 4.31 -1.66
C GLU A 150 10.15 3.33 -2.80
N LEU A 151 8.94 3.37 -3.34
CA LEU A 151 8.54 2.51 -4.44
C LEU A 151 8.80 3.19 -5.78
N PRO A 152 9.20 2.43 -6.82
CA PRO A 152 9.25 2.94 -8.18
C PRO A 152 7.92 3.57 -8.58
N THR A 153 7.94 4.62 -9.40
CA THR A 153 6.73 5.36 -9.78
C THR A 153 5.68 4.53 -10.53
N VAL A 154 6.13 3.46 -11.21
CA VAL A 154 5.27 2.48 -11.90
C VAL A 154 4.58 1.49 -10.96
N VAL A 155 5.02 1.42 -9.70
CA VAL A 155 4.48 0.52 -8.68
C VAL A 155 3.53 1.29 -7.77
N THR A 156 2.37 0.68 -7.51
CA THR A 156 1.37 1.24 -6.60
C THR A 156 1.00 0.17 -5.57
N ILE A 157 0.96 0.56 -4.30
CA ILE A 157 0.48 -0.28 -3.21
C ILE A 157 -1.02 -0.46 -3.40
N THR A 158 -1.42 -1.72 -3.55
CA THR A 158 -2.82 -2.12 -3.73
C THR A 158 -3.40 -2.66 -2.42
N PRO A 159 -4.73 -2.62 -2.24
CA PRO A 159 -5.43 -3.42 -1.24
C PRO A 159 -4.93 -4.86 -1.18
N ASN A 160 -4.84 -5.39 0.03
CA ASN A 160 -4.23 -6.68 0.39
C ASN A 160 -2.71 -6.74 0.26
N SER A 161 -2.03 -5.63 -0.05
CA SER A 161 -0.59 -5.55 0.18
C SER A 161 -0.28 -5.77 1.66
N ARG A 162 0.82 -6.48 1.95
CA ARG A 162 1.19 -6.86 3.32
C ARG A 162 2.45 -6.08 3.73
N ALA A 163 2.34 -5.28 4.77
CA ALA A 163 3.48 -4.64 5.41
C ALA A 163 4.01 -5.60 6.49
N VAL A 164 5.27 -5.99 6.38
CA VAL A 164 5.87 -7.01 7.26
C VAL A 164 7.21 -6.54 7.81
N ILE A 165 7.53 -6.95 9.03
CA ILE A 165 8.88 -6.86 9.60
C ILE A 165 9.35 -8.27 9.95
N ARG A 166 10.55 -8.63 9.51
CA ARG A 166 11.21 -9.93 9.78
C ARG A 166 12.68 -9.73 10.16
N PRO A 167 13.26 -10.58 11.01
CA PRO A 167 14.69 -10.57 11.25
C PRO A 167 15.40 -11.20 10.06
N SER A 168 16.65 -10.79 9.84
CA SER A 168 17.50 -11.31 8.79
C SER A 168 18.94 -11.37 9.29
N ASN A 169 19.73 -12.21 8.65
CA ASN A 169 21.16 -12.35 8.93
C ASN A 169 21.94 -11.77 7.76
N SER A 170 22.65 -10.67 7.99
CA SER A 170 23.37 -9.93 6.96
C SER A 170 24.53 -10.73 6.34
N PHE A 171 25.11 -11.69 7.08
CA PHE A 171 26.22 -12.52 6.63
C PHE A 171 25.77 -13.69 5.74
N THR A 172 24.63 -14.31 6.06
CA THR A 172 24.12 -15.49 5.35
C THR A 172 23.02 -15.16 4.33
N GLY A 173 22.42 -13.97 4.43
CA GLY A 173 21.26 -13.56 3.62
C GLY A 173 19.95 -14.26 4.01
N ILE A 174 19.96 -15.11 5.03
CA ILE A 174 18.78 -15.86 5.45
C ILE A 174 17.82 -14.95 6.22
N SER A 175 16.56 -14.94 5.78
CA SER A 175 15.47 -14.26 6.47
C SER A 175 14.71 -15.19 7.40
N GLY A 176 14.35 -14.69 8.57
CA GLY A 176 13.54 -15.40 9.55
C GLY A 176 12.02 -15.27 9.32
N PRO A 177 11.21 -15.71 10.30
CA PRO A 177 9.77 -15.60 10.23
C PRO A 177 9.30 -14.14 10.28
N ILE A 178 8.11 -13.88 9.77
CA ILE A 178 7.46 -12.57 9.94
C ILE A 178 7.13 -12.38 11.42
N ILE A 179 7.60 -11.28 12.01
CA ILE A 179 7.40 -10.97 13.44
C ILE A 179 6.22 -10.02 13.62
N LEU A 180 6.17 -8.98 12.79
CA LEU A 180 5.07 -8.01 12.76
C LEU A 180 4.48 -7.96 11.37
N GLU A 181 3.15 -7.90 11.27
CA GLU A 181 2.44 -7.84 10.00
C GLU A 181 1.18 -6.97 10.07
N ALA A 182 0.90 -6.26 8.98
CA ALA A 182 -0.44 -5.77 8.69
C ALA A 182 -0.80 -5.98 7.21
N VAL A 183 -2.10 -6.21 6.97
CA VAL A 183 -2.66 -6.22 5.62
C VAL A 183 -3.28 -4.85 5.37
N ILE A 184 -2.86 -4.18 4.30
CA ILE A 184 -3.39 -2.87 3.97
C ILE A 184 -4.75 -3.02 3.29
N ARG A 185 -5.78 -2.49 3.95
CA ARG A 185 -7.17 -2.44 3.49
C ARG A 185 -7.66 -0.99 3.58
N SER A 186 -8.68 -0.65 2.80
CA SER A 186 -9.33 0.67 2.90
C SER A 186 -9.85 0.97 4.30
N SER A 187 -10.32 -0.05 5.02
CA SER A 187 -10.84 0.06 6.39
C SER A 187 -9.78 0.02 7.49
N SER A 188 -8.54 -0.40 7.19
CA SER A 188 -7.48 -0.53 8.20
C SER A 188 -6.65 0.73 8.36
N CYS A 189 -6.75 1.65 7.40
CA CYS A 189 -6.07 2.93 7.42
C CYS A 189 -6.92 3.93 8.20
N GLN A 190 -6.41 4.42 9.32
CA GLN A 190 -7.05 5.53 10.01
C GLN A 190 -6.78 6.82 9.22
N PRO A 191 -7.81 7.59 8.82
CA PRO A 191 -7.58 8.94 8.32
C PRO A 191 -6.96 9.76 9.47
N GLN A 192 -5.78 10.33 9.24
CA GLN A 192 -5.26 11.36 10.12
C GLN A 192 -6.20 12.58 9.98
N GLN A 193 -6.88 12.93 11.08
CA GLN A 193 -7.69 14.15 11.19
C GLN A 193 -6.80 15.39 11.09
#